data_AF-A0A2V2CVI0-F1
#
_entry.id   AF-A0A2V2CVI0-F1
#
_cell.length_a   1.000
_cell.length_b   1.000
_cell.length_c   1.000
_cell.angle_alpha   90.00
_cell.angle_beta   90.00
_cell.angle_gamma   90.00
#
_symmetry.space_group_name_H-M   'P 1'
#
loop_
_entity.id
_entity.type
_entity.pdbx_description
1 polymer ?
#
loop_
_entity_poly.entity_id
_entity_poly.type
_entity_poly.pdbx_seq_one_letter_code
_entity_poly.pdbx_strand_id
1 'polypeptide(L)'
;MLVCGKCDTAYRRAVWSKNGKKKAVWCCICRMEYGKKYCPDSSTLEETAVQRAVVDAIQKVVNDDGCQAALKNLQLHMLWSSFFVTLVAKKYRLATMLPFVPRMVCDSR
;
A
#
# COMPACT_ATOMS: atom_id res chain seq x y z
N MET A 1 -7.80 3.63 -11.46
CA MET A 1 -7.32 3.38 -12.84
C MET A 1 -6.67 4.65 -13.35
N LEU A 2 -5.44 4.61 -13.88
CA LEU A 2 -4.71 5.79 -14.38
C LEU A 2 -4.75 5.83 -15.91
N VAL A 3 -5.16 6.97 -16.47
CA VAL A 3 -5.32 7.17 -17.92
C VAL A 3 -4.44 8.32 -18.37
N CYS A 4 -3.82 8.19 -19.54
CA CYS A 4 -2.95 9.22 -20.12
C CYS A 4 -3.77 10.29 -20.85
N GLY A 5 -3.77 11.54 -20.37
CA GLY A 5 -4.47 12.65 -21.02
C GLY A 5 -3.89 13.14 -22.35
N LYS A 6 -3.03 12.34 -23.01
CA LYS A 6 -2.46 12.66 -24.34
C LYS A 6 -2.89 11.67 -25.42
N CYS A 7 -3.10 10.42 -25.06
CA CYS A 7 -3.47 9.35 -26.00
C CYS A 7 -4.62 8.47 -25.46
N ASP A 8 -5.25 8.89 -24.35
CA ASP A 8 -6.36 8.24 -23.65
C ASP A 8 -6.16 6.76 -23.30
N THR A 9 -4.93 6.29 -23.39
CA THR A 9 -4.57 4.92 -23.09
C THR A 9 -4.19 4.80 -21.62
N ALA A 10 -4.45 3.64 -21.02
CA ALA A 10 -4.11 3.39 -19.63
C ALA A 10 -2.59 3.43 -19.36
N TYR A 11 -2.24 3.72 -18.12
CA TYR A 11 -0.89 3.53 -17.60
C TYR A 11 -0.70 2.08 -17.13
N ARG A 12 0.49 1.51 -17.37
CA ARG A 12 0.94 0.22 -16.84
C ARG A 12 2.03 0.44 -15.79
N ARG A 13 1.96 -0.33 -14.71
CA ARG A 13 3.03 -0.39 -13.70
C ARG A 13 4.23 -1.16 -14.26
N ALA A 14 5.42 -0.60 -14.12
CA ALA A 14 6.68 -1.19 -14.51
C ALA A 14 7.71 -1.03 -13.39
N VAL A 15 8.69 -1.93 -13.33
CA VAL A 15 9.83 -1.79 -12.42
C VAL A 15 11.05 -1.43 -13.25
N TRP A 16 11.61 -0.25 -12.99
CA TRP A 16 12.84 0.20 -13.60
C TRP A 16 14.01 -0.14 -12.70
N SER A 17 15.09 -0.66 -13.29
CA SER A 17 16.35 -0.89 -12.58
C SER A 17 17.40 0.06 -13.15
N LYS A 18 17.97 0.92 -12.31
CA LYS A 18 19.10 1.79 -12.69
C LYS A 18 20.15 1.75 -11.58
N ASN A 19 21.40 1.47 -11.93
CA ASN A 19 22.54 1.38 -11.01
C ASN A 19 22.24 0.46 -9.80
N GLY A 20 21.63 -0.71 -10.03
CA GLY A 20 21.27 -1.66 -8.98
C GLY A 20 20.05 -1.28 -8.13
N LYS A 21 19.49 -0.08 -8.31
CA LYS A 21 18.29 0.36 -7.60
C LYS A 21 17.05 0.07 -8.44
N LYS A 22 16.14 -0.75 -7.89
CA LYS A 22 14.82 -1.01 -8.46
C LYS A 22 13.84 0.07 -8.00
N LYS A 23 13.12 0.69 -8.93
CA LYS A 23 12.07 1.68 -8.67
C LYS A 23 10.81 1.28 -9.42
N ALA A 24 9.68 1.30 -8.73
CA ALA A 24 8.40 1.08 -9.37
C ALA A 24 7.89 2.41 -9.95
N VAL A 25 7.48 2.36 -11.22
CA VAL A 25 7.04 3.51 -11.99
C VAL A 25 5.77 3.15 -12.77
N TRP A 26 5.03 4.16 -13.19
CA TRP A 26 3.87 4.04 -14.05
C TRP A 26 4.19 4.71 -15.39
N CYS A 27 4.07 3.95 -16.47
CA CYS A 27 4.30 4.43 -17.85
C CYS A 27 3.03 4.25 -18.70
N CYS A 28 2.78 5.17 -19.63
CA CYS A 28 1.72 5.00 -20.63
C CYS A 28 1.98 3.74 -21.48
N ILE A 29 0.94 2.93 -21.73
CA ILE A 29 1.06 1.70 -22.52
C ILE A 29 1.52 2.00 -23.95
N CYS A 30 0.88 2.96 -24.63
CA CYS A 30 1.28 3.32 -26.00
C CYS A 30 2.73 3.81 -26.10
N ARG A 31 3.21 4.52 -25.07
CA ARG A 31 4.60 4.95 -24.99
C ARG A 31 5.57 3.78 -24.80
N MET A 32 5.15 2.78 -24.04
CA MET A 32 5.98 1.62 -23.73
C MET A 32 6.03 0.63 -24.90
N GLU A 33 4.92 0.43 -25.60
CA GLU A 33 4.79 -0.57 -26.68
C GLU A 33 5.16 0.01 -28.06
N TYR A 34 4.81 1.27 -28.33
CA TYR A 34 5.01 1.90 -29.65
C TYR A 34 6.00 3.07 -29.63
N GLY A 35 6.69 3.28 -28.51
CA GLY A 35 7.65 4.35 -28.35
C GLY A 35 7.03 5.74 -28.48
N LYS A 36 7.68 6.64 -29.22
CA LYS A 36 7.22 8.04 -29.35
C LYS A 36 6.13 8.26 -30.40
N LYS A 37 5.76 7.22 -31.16
CA LYS A 37 4.91 7.35 -32.36
C LYS A 37 3.53 7.93 -32.06
N TYR A 38 2.86 7.38 -31.03
CA TYR A 38 1.48 7.77 -30.68
C TYR A 38 1.40 8.63 -29.41
N CYS A 39 2.45 8.64 -28.59
CA CYS A 39 2.50 9.48 -27.40
C CYS A 39 3.94 10.00 -27.18
N PRO A 40 4.34 11.11 -27.84
CA PRO A 40 5.70 11.63 -27.76
C PRO A 40 6.05 12.22 -26.38
N ASP A 41 5.05 12.75 -25.68
CA ASP A 41 5.26 13.57 -24.50
C ASP A 41 4.67 12.98 -23.20
N SER A 42 4.19 11.74 -23.20
CA SER A 42 3.75 11.12 -21.94
C SER A 42 4.92 11.02 -20.95
N SER A 43 4.71 11.51 -19.73
CA SER A 43 5.68 11.39 -18.65
C SER A 43 5.58 10.02 -17.97
N THR A 44 6.72 9.55 -17.46
CA THR A 44 6.78 8.43 -16.52
C THR A 44 6.58 8.97 -15.12
N LEU A 45 5.66 8.36 -14.37
CA LEU A 45 5.32 8.77 -13.02
C LEU A 45 5.95 7.81 -12.01
N GLU A 46 6.53 8.33 -10.93
CA GLU A 46 6.99 7.47 -9.83
C GLU A 46 5.80 6.97 -9.02
N GLU A 47 5.82 5.69 -8.60
CA GLU A 47 4.73 5.13 -7.79
C GLU A 47 4.50 5.93 -6.49
N THR A 48 5.56 6.42 -5.85
CA THR A 48 5.45 7.24 -4.63
C THR A 48 4.75 8.58 -4.86
N ALA A 49 4.90 9.17 -6.05
CA ALA A 49 4.24 10.42 -6.41
C ALA A 49 2.75 10.19 -6.69
N VAL A 50 2.43 9.07 -7.37
CA VAL A 50 1.05 8.64 -7.61
C VAL A 50 0.33 8.37 -6.28
N GLN A 51 0.94 7.60 -5.39
CA GLN A 51 0.36 7.26 -4.08
C GLN A 51 0.10 8.52 -3.24
N ARG A 52 1.06 9.44 -3.19
CA ARG A 52 0.87 10.74 -2.50
C ARG A 52 -0.28 11.54 -3.09
N ALA A 53 -0.33 11.68 -4.41
CA ALA A 53 -1.41 12.41 -5.08
C ALA A 53 -2.80 11.80 -4.78
N VAL A 54 -2.90 10.47 -4.70
CA VAL A 54 -4.15 9.79 -4.34
C VAL A 54 -4.53 10.08 -2.88
N VAL A 55 -3.59 9.96 -1.95
CA VAL A 55 -3.83 10.26 -0.52
C VAL A 55 -4.23 11.74 -0.34
N ASP A 56 -3.53 12.66 -1.00
CA ASP A 56 -3.83 14.09 -0.94
C ASP A 56 -5.22 14.41 -1.51
N ALA A 57 -5.60 13.76 -2.62
CA ALA A 57 -6.93 13.91 -3.19
C ALA A 57 -8.02 13.39 -2.23
N ILE A 58 -7.81 12.23 -1.61
CA ILE A 58 -8.71 11.69 -0.59
C ILE A 58 -8.79 12.65 0.60
N GLN A 59 -7.66 13.16 1.09
CA GLN A 59 -7.61 14.07 2.23
C GLN A 59 -8.41 15.35 1.95
N LYS A 60 -8.34 15.89 0.73
CA LYS A 60 -9.13 17.05 0.32
C LYS A 60 -10.63 16.78 0.39
N VAL A 61 -11.08 15.63 -0.11
CA VAL A 61 -12.50 15.23 -0.07
C VAL A 61 -12.95 14.98 1.38
N VAL A 62 -12.08 14.39 2.20
CA VAL A 62 -12.38 14.05 3.60
C VAL A 62 -12.45 15.28 4.51
N ASN A 63 -11.71 16.34 4.18
CA ASN A 63 -11.71 17.57 4.95
C ASN A 63 -13.00 18.39 4.77
N ASP A 64 -13.94 17.96 3.92
CA ASP A 64 -15.33 18.42 4.02
C ASP A 64 -15.93 17.90 5.35
N ASP A 65 -16.54 18.82 6.09
CA ASP A 65 -16.80 18.73 7.55
C ASP A 65 -17.45 17.43 8.04
N GLY A 66 -18.24 16.77 7.18
CA GLY A 66 -18.94 15.53 7.53
C GLY A 66 -18.05 14.27 7.61
N CYS A 67 -16.94 14.21 6.87
CA CYS A 67 -16.16 12.97 6.74
C CYS A 67 -14.97 12.90 7.72
N GLN A 68 -14.47 14.05 8.18
CA GLN A 68 -13.34 14.14 9.11
C GLN A 68 -13.63 13.47 10.48
N ALA A 69 -14.85 13.60 10.99
CA ALA A 69 -15.26 13.00 12.26
C ALA A 69 -15.25 11.46 12.19
N ALA A 70 -15.71 10.89 11.07
CA ALA A 70 -15.72 9.45 10.86
C ALA A 70 -14.29 8.87 10.80
N LEU A 71 -13.35 9.55 10.13
CA LEU A 71 -11.96 9.10 10.10
C LEU A 71 -11.27 9.16 11.46
N LYS A 72 -11.49 10.22 12.25
CA LYS A 72 -10.97 10.31 13.62
C LYS A 72 -11.47 9.13 14.48
N ASN A 73 -12.75 8.78 14.35
CA ASN A 73 -13.34 7.63 15.06
C ASN A 73 -12.75 6.28 14.60
N LEU A 74 -12.53 6.09 13.29
CA LEU A 74 -11.87 4.91 12.74
C LEU A 74 -10.40 4.78 13.17
N GLN A 75 -9.65 5.89 13.19
CA GLN A 75 -8.28 5.92 13.70
C GLN A 75 -8.21 5.49 15.17
N LEU A 76 -9.14 5.97 16.00
CA LEU A 76 -9.26 5.53 17.38
C LEU A 76 -9.54 4.02 17.45
N HIS A 77 -10.45 3.47 16.65
CA HIS A 77 -10.74 2.03 16.67
C HIS A 77 -9.55 1.15 16.25
N MET A 78 -8.77 1.56 15.25
CA MET A 78 -7.55 0.85 14.84
C MET A 78 -6.46 0.90 15.93
N LEU A 79 -6.30 2.05 16.60
CA LEU A 79 -5.33 2.22 17.69
C LEU A 79 -5.76 1.46 18.96
N TRP A 80 -7.06 1.44 19.26
CA TRP A 80 -7.60 0.66 20.36
C TRP A 80 -7.45 -0.84 20.13
N SER A 81 -7.60 -1.35 18.90
CA SER A 81 -7.36 -2.77 18.60
C SER A 81 -5.93 -3.19 18.91
N SER A 82 -4.93 -2.40 18.49
CA SER A 82 -3.51 -2.66 18.78
C SER A 82 -3.20 -2.56 20.29
N PHE A 83 -3.78 -1.57 20.97
CA PHE A 83 -3.63 -1.41 22.41
C PHE A 83 -4.32 -2.54 23.20
N PHE A 84 -5.51 -2.98 22.77
CA PHE A 84 -6.25 -4.10 23.38
C PHE A 84 -5.48 -5.40 23.24
N VAL A 85 -4.94 -5.71 22.06
CA VAL A 85 -4.11 -6.92 21.84
C VAL A 85 -2.89 -6.91 22.76
N THR A 86 -2.25 -5.75 22.95
CA THR A 86 -1.09 -5.62 23.84
C THR A 86 -1.48 -5.75 25.32
N LEU A 87 -2.60 -5.15 25.74
CA LEU A 87 -3.11 -5.22 27.11
C LEU A 87 -3.53 -6.65 27.48
N VAL A 88 -4.24 -7.31 26.57
CA VAL A 88 -4.66 -8.72 26.65
C VAL A 88 -3.41 -9.60 26.71
N ALA A 89 -2.48 -9.49 25.76
CA ALA A 89 -1.23 -10.26 25.75
C ALA A 89 -0.39 -10.07 27.03
N LYS A 90 -0.38 -8.86 27.61
CA LYS A 90 0.33 -8.58 28.87
C LYS A 90 -0.37 -9.20 30.09
N LYS A 91 -1.70 -9.29 30.08
CA LYS A 91 -2.49 -10.00 31.10
C LYS A 91 -2.26 -11.52 31.03
N TYR A 92 -2.12 -12.11 29.84
CA TYR A 92 -1.86 -13.54 29.68
C TYR A 92 -0.38 -13.95 29.86
N ARG A 93 0.58 -13.01 29.79
CA ARG A 93 2.02 -13.30 29.98
C ARG A 93 2.44 -13.52 31.45
N LEU A 94 1.62 -13.11 32.43
CA LEU A 94 1.88 -13.33 33.86
C LEU A 94 1.38 -14.69 34.38
N ALA A 95 0.66 -15.47 33.56
CA ALA A 95 -0.04 -16.68 34.02
C ALA A 95 0.52 -18.00 33.44
N THR A 96 1.84 -18.09 33.19
CA THR A 96 2.41 -19.38 32.73
C THR A 96 3.85 -19.58 33.21
N MET A 97 4.00 -20.02 34.47
CA MET A 97 5.09 -20.92 34.83
C MET A 97 4.64 -22.36 34.51
N LEU A 98 5.22 -22.91 33.43
CA LEU A 98 5.56 -24.31 33.02
C LEU A 98 4.85 -25.53 33.70
N PRO A 99 4.73 -26.72 33.04
CA PRO A 99 5.69 -27.37 32.12
C PRO A 99 5.09 -27.93 30.80
N PHE A 100 5.80 -27.99 29.67
CA PHE A 100 6.81 -28.98 29.24
C PHE A 100 6.36 -30.46 29.28
N VAL A 101 5.73 -30.97 28.20
CA VAL A 101 5.83 -32.38 27.70
C VAL A 101 5.28 -32.43 26.23
N PRO A 102 5.52 -33.50 25.43
CA PRO A 102 6.72 -33.74 24.63
C PRO A 102 6.47 -33.67 23.11
N ARG A 103 7.60 -33.63 22.39
CA ARG A 103 7.76 -33.79 20.94
C ARG A 103 7.15 -35.11 20.45
N MET A 104 6.15 -35.06 19.55
CA MET A 104 5.81 -36.18 18.66
C MET A 104 6.30 -35.86 17.25
N VAL A 105 7.23 -36.70 16.81
CA VAL A 105 7.69 -36.84 15.44
C VAL A 105 6.59 -37.56 14.65
N CYS A 106 6.20 -36.99 13.50
CA CYS A 106 5.66 -37.79 12.41
C CYS A 106 6.41 -37.41 11.13
N ASP A 107 7.18 -38.40 10.68
CA ASP A 107 7.71 -38.59 9.34
C ASP A 107 6.61 -38.46 8.28
N SER A 108 6.92 -37.79 7.18
CA SER A 108 6.12 -37.77 5.96
C SER A 108 7.08 -37.55 4.79
N ARG A 109 7.69 -38.66 4.37
CA ARG A 109 7.77 -39.16 2.98
C ARG A 109 7.81 -38.12 1.86
#